data_AF-A0A520BD44-F1
#
_entry.id   AF-A0A520BD44-F1
#
_cell.length_a   1.000
_cell.length_b   1.000
_cell.length_c   1.000
_cell.angle_alpha   90.00
_cell.angle_beta   90.00
_cell.angle_gamma   90.00
#
_symmetry.space_group_name_H-M   'P 1'
#
loop_
_entity.id
_entity.type
_entity.pdbx_description
1 polymer ?
#
loop_
_entity_poly.entity_id
_entity_poly.type
_entity_poly.pdbx_seq_one_letter_code
_entity_poly.pdbx_strand_id
1 'polypeptide(L)'
;VKRLHQGIDTATANSILVKVNQIGSLTETINAVSLAQNSGYTSVMSHRSGETEDVTIADLAVALNCGQIKTGSASRSDRIAKYNQLLRIEEELGEAARFIGKNFKYAKK
;
A
#
# COMPACT_ATOMS: atom_id res chain seq x y z
N VAL A 1 11.41 -2.11 10.59
CA VAL A 1 12.24 -1.52 9.50
C VAL A 1 13.60 -2.18 9.25
N LYS A 2 14.26 -2.84 10.23
CA LYS A 2 15.62 -3.42 10.06
C LYS A 2 15.81 -4.30 8.81
N ARG A 3 14.86 -5.20 8.54
CA ARG A 3 14.91 -6.08 7.34
C ARG A 3 14.76 -5.32 6.01
N LEU A 4 13.97 -4.24 6.02
CA LEU A 4 13.83 -3.38 4.84
C LEU A 4 15.15 -2.66 4.54
N HIS A 5 15.79 -2.07 5.56
CA HIS A 5 17.12 -1.47 5.42
C HIS A 5 18.13 -2.47 4.83
N GLN A 6 18.24 -3.64 5.44
CA GLN A 6 19.15 -4.67 4.94
C GLN A 6 18.85 -5.01 3.47
N GLY A 7 17.58 -5.23 3.12
CA GLY A 7 17.19 -5.54 1.74
C GLY A 7 17.49 -4.43 0.74
N ILE A 8 17.44 -3.16 1.16
CA ILE A 8 17.85 -1.99 0.37
C ILE A 8 19.37 -1.98 0.18
N ASP A 9 20.13 -2.12 1.27
CA ASP A 9 21.59 -2.07 1.26
C ASP A 9 22.19 -3.19 0.41
N THR A 10 21.57 -4.38 0.42
CA THR A 10 21.99 -5.54 -0.36
C THR A 10 21.29 -5.66 -1.71
N ALA A 11 20.53 -4.64 -2.14
CA ALA A 11 19.79 -4.61 -3.42
C ALA A 11 18.99 -5.90 -3.70
N THR A 12 18.37 -6.48 -2.67
CA THR A 12 17.74 -7.81 -2.74
C THR A 12 16.36 -7.79 -3.41
N ALA A 13 15.71 -6.64 -3.45
CA ALA A 13 14.39 -6.46 -4.05
C ALA A 13 14.24 -5.03 -4.60
N ASN A 14 13.06 -4.67 -5.07
CA ASN A 14 12.72 -3.32 -5.53
C ASN A 14 11.32 -2.89 -5.08
N SER A 15 10.67 -3.71 -4.25
CA SER A 15 9.32 -3.49 -3.76
C SER A 15 9.15 -4.13 -2.39
N ILE A 16 8.32 -3.53 -1.54
CA ILE A 16 7.92 -4.10 -0.25
C ILE A 16 6.41 -4.34 -0.23
N LEU A 17 6.02 -5.53 0.26
CA LEU A 17 4.64 -5.84 0.59
C LEU A 17 4.36 -5.43 2.05
N VAL A 18 3.49 -4.45 2.25
CA VAL A 18 3.22 -3.84 3.56
C VAL A 18 1.97 -4.44 4.18
N LYS A 19 2.14 -5.07 5.35
CA LYS A 19 1.06 -5.63 6.17
C LYS A 19 1.06 -4.89 7.50
N VAL A 20 0.10 -4.01 7.72
CA VAL A 20 0.04 -3.09 8.86
C VAL A 20 0.12 -3.82 10.20
N ASN A 21 -0.58 -4.95 10.33
CA ASN A 21 -0.56 -5.76 11.55
C ASN A 21 0.68 -6.68 11.69
N GLN A 22 1.59 -6.70 10.71
CA GLN A 22 2.88 -7.39 10.85
C GLN A 22 3.93 -6.51 11.52
N ILE A 23 3.82 -5.18 11.37
CA ILE A 23 4.76 -4.24 11.97
C ILE A 23 4.30 -3.80 13.37
N GLY A 24 2.99 -3.63 13.57
CA GLY A 24 2.38 -3.41 14.89
C GLY A 24 1.59 -2.10 14.98
N SER A 25 2.17 -0.98 14.56
CA SER A 25 1.53 0.35 14.64
C SER A 25 1.43 1.09 13.30
N LEU A 26 0.53 2.09 13.25
CA LEU A 26 0.39 2.98 12.10
C LEU A 26 1.66 3.81 11.88
N THR A 27 2.23 4.39 12.94
CA THR A 27 3.46 5.19 12.86
C THR A 27 4.60 4.39 12.24
N GLU A 28 4.80 3.14 12.66
CA GLU A 28 5.85 2.30 12.09
C GLU A 28 5.54 1.90 10.64
N THR A 29 4.26 1.70 10.30
CA THR A 29 3.82 1.47 8.91
C THR A 29 4.18 2.64 8.02
N ILE A 30 3.85 3.87 8.44
CA ILE A 30 4.17 5.11 7.71
C ILE A 30 5.68 5.23 7.52
N ASN A 31 6.46 4.98 8.58
CA ASN A 31 7.93 5.01 8.52
C ASN A 31 8.48 3.96 7.54
N ALA A 32 7.91 2.76 7.51
CA ALA A 32 8.35 1.70 6.59
C ALA A 32 8.04 2.04 5.12
N VAL A 33 6.85 2.56 4.81
CA VAL A 33 6.49 2.99 3.46
C VAL A 33 7.38 4.15 3.01
N SER A 34 7.56 5.15 3.87
CA SER A 34 8.37 6.34 3.57
C SER A 34 9.83 5.96 3.29
N LEU A 35 10.40 5.06 4.12
CA LEU A 35 11.76 4.54 3.90
C LEU A 35 11.88 3.83 2.55
N ALA A 36 10.92 2.98 2.20
CA ALA A 36 10.92 2.27 0.93
C ALA A 36 10.87 3.26 -0.25
N GLN A 37 9.92 4.19 -0.26
CA GLN A 37 9.76 5.19 -1.32
C GLN A 37 11.01 6.07 -1.49
N ASN A 38 11.57 6.58 -0.38
CA ASN A 38 12.80 7.39 -0.40
C ASN A 38 14.03 6.63 -0.90
N SER A 39 14.01 5.31 -0.77
CA SER A 39 15.06 4.41 -1.26
C SER A 39 14.83 3.93 -2.69
N GLY A 40 13.76 4.39 -3.36
CA GLY A 40 13.41 3.99 -4.71
C GLY A 40 12.73 2.62 -4.81
N TYR A 41 12.15 2.12 -3.72
CA TYR A 41 11.31 0.93 -3.72
C TYR A 41 9.84 1.32 -3.90
N THR A 42 9.07 0.49 -4.59
CA THR A 42 7.60 0.58 -4.54
C THR A 42 7.06 -0.05 -3.26
N SER A 43 5.89 0.41 -2.82
CA SER A 43 5.21 -0.14 -1.63
C SER A 43 3.83 -0.66 -2.03
N VAL A 44 3.57 -1.94 -1.79
CA VAL A 44 2.27 -2.56 -2.06
C VAL A 44 1.54 -2.77 -0.74
N MET A 45 0.48 -2.00 -0.50
CA MET A 45 -0.36 -2.19 0.69
C MET A 45 -1.09 -3.53 0.58
N SER A 46 -1.16 -4.32 1.65
CA SER A 46 -1.63 -5.71 1.57
C SER A 46 -2.57 -6.10 2.70
N HIS A 47 -3.58 -6.88 2.34
CA HIS A 47 -4.44 -7.58 3.28
C HIS A 47 -3.72 -8.72 4.03
N ARG A 48 -4.46 -9.42 4.90
CA ARG A 48 -4.12 -10.74 5.45
C ARG A 48 -5.05 -11.84 4.95
N SER A 49 -4.71 -13.11 5.17
CA SER A 49 -5.57 -14.24 4.76
C SER A 49 -6.89 -14.26 5.53
N GLY A 50 -6.88 -13.99 6.83
CA GLY A 50 -8.07 -13.62 7.61
C GLY A 50 -8.26 -12.11 7.59
N GLU A 51 -9.43 -11.63 7.14
CA GLU A 51 -9.80 -10.22 7.09
C GLU A 51 -11.18 -9.99 7.72
N THR A 52 -11.45 -8.73 8.04
CA THR A 52 -12.74 -8.22 8.51
C THR A 52 -13.35 -7.29 7.45
N GLU A 53 -14.50 -6.65 7.71
CA GLU A 53 -14.98 -5.55 6.86
C GLU A 53 -14.18 -4.24 6.97
N ASP A 54 -13.22 -4.14 7.90
CA ASP A 54 -12.40 -2.93 8.11
C ASP A 54 -11.71 -2.50 6.80
N VAL A 55 -11.76 -1.21 6.48
CA VAL A 55 -11.26 -0.69 5.20
C VAL A 55 -9.96 0.08 5.30
N THR A 56 -9.35 0.15 6.49
CA THR A 56 -8.18 0.99 6.81
C THR A 56 -7.05 0.90 5.79
N ILE A 57 -6.78 -0.30 5.25
CA ILE A 57 -5.71 -0.49 4.27
C ILE A 57 -5.99 0.17 2.91
N ALA A 58 -7.25 0.42 2.55
CA ALA A 58 -7.61 1.17 1.36
C ALA A 58 -7.23 2.65 1.53
N ASP A 59 -7.65 3.26 2.64
CA ASP A 59 -7.35 4.64 2.98
C ASP A 59 -5.83 4.85 3.14
N LEU A 60 -5.13 3.94 3.83
CA LEU A 60 -3.66 4.01 3.95
C LEU A 60 -2.94 3.88 2.61
N ALA A 61 -3.45 3.06 1.68
CA ALA A 61 -2.83 2.92 0.36
C ALA A 61 -2.88 4.24 -0.43
N VAL A 62 -3.98 4.98 -0.33
CA VAL A 62 -4.15 6.29 -0.96
C VAL A 62 -3.35 7.36 -0.21
N ALA A 63 -3.53 7.46 1.11
CA ALA A 63 -2.89 8.48 1.95
C ALA A 63 -1.35 8.44 1.89
N LEU A 64 -0.78 7.24 1.75
CA LEU A 64 0.67 7.06 1.67
C LEU A 64 1.19 6.98 0.23
N ASN A 65 0.36 7.29 -0.77
CA ASN A 65 0.71 7.25 -2.19
C ASN A 65 1.40 5.93 -2.57
N CYS A 66 0.89 4.80 -2.07
CA CYS A 66 1.46 3.49 -2.36
C CYS A 66 1.31 3.13 -3.84
N GLY A 67 0.27 3.64 -4.51
CA GLY A 67 -0.02 3.39 -5.93
C GLY A 67 -0.44 1.95 -6.26
N GLN A 68 -0.27 1.03 -5.32
CA GLN A 68 -0.56 -0.39 -5.46
C GLN A 68 -1.14 -0.95 -4.16
N ILE A 69 -2.20 -1.74 -4.29
CA ILE A 69 -2.84 -2.46 -3.18
C ILE A 69 -3.18 -3.88 -3.63
N LYS A 70 -2.94 -4.85 -2.74
CA LYS A 70 -3.33 -6.25 -2.89
C LYS A 70 -4.32 -6.61 -1.79
N THR A 71 -5.61 -6.58 -2.11
CA THR A 71 -6.68 -6.85 -1.13
C THR A 71 -7.58 -8.05 -1.46
N GLY A 72 -7.13 -8.94 -2.35
CA GLY A 72 -7.78 -10.23 -2.62
C GLY A 72 -8.62 -10.24 -3.89
N SER A 73 -9.36 -11.31 -4.15
CA SER A 73 -10.24 -11.36 -5.32
C SER A 73 -11.43 -10.40 -5.17
N ALA A 74 -12.08 -10.04 -6.28
CA ALA A 74 -13.36 -9.32 -6.28
C ALA A 74 -14.52 -10.25 -5.88
N SER A 75 -14.38 -10.87 -4.70
CA SER A 75 -15.31 -11.83 -4.12
C SER A 75 -15.12 -11.84 -2.61
N ARG A 76 -16.17 -12.21 -1.87
CA ARG A 76 -16.24 -12.15 -0.40
C ARG A 76 -16.21 -10.71 0.13
N SER A 77 -17.14 -10.42 1.04
CA SER A 77 -17.39 -9.05 1.52
C SER A 77 -16.19 -8.42 2.23
N ASP A 78 -15.39 -9.22 2.92
CA ASP A 78 -14.16 -8.77 3.60
C ASP A 78 -13.10 -8.19 2.63
N ARG A 79 -13.13 -8.59 1.35
CA ARG A 79 -12.26 -8.08 0.27
C ARG A 79 -12.90 -6.94 -0.48
N ILE A 80 -14.16 -7.13 -0.85
CA ILE A 80 -14.96 -6.14 -1.57
C ILE A 80 -15.09 -4.84 -0.79
N ALA A 81 -15.15 -4.89 0.56
CA ALA A 81 -15.21 -3.68 1.38
C ALA A 81 -14.09 -2.68 1.07
N LYS A 82 -12.85 -3.18 0.89
CA LYS A 82 -11.68 -2.34 0.56
C LYS A 82 -11.75 -1.80 -0.86
N TYR A 83 -12.20 -2.60 -1.83
CA TYR A 83 -12.40 -2.12 -3.21
C TYR A 83 -13.47 -1.03 -3.28
N ASN A 84 -14.60 -1.24 -2.59
CA ASN A 84 -15.67 -0.24 -2.51
C ASN A 84 -15.19 1.03 -1.81
N GLN A 85 -14.31 0.91 -0.80
CA GLN A 85 -13.71 2.08 -0.18
C GLN A 85 -12.82 2.86 -1.14
N LEU A 86 -12.03 2.20 -1.99
CA LEU A 86 -11.25 2.89 -3.02
C LEU A 86 -12.15 3.65 -4.01
N LEU A 87 -13.29 3.07 -4.40
CA LEU A 87 -14.27 3.76 -5.25
C LEU A 87 -14.87 4.99 -4.55
N ARG A 88 -15.17 4.90 -3.24
CA ARG A 88 -15.66 6.06 -2.46
C ARG A 88 -14.60 7.15 -2.33
N ILE A 89 -13.34 6.78 -2.09
CA ILE A 89 -12.23 7.74 -2.03
C ILE A 89 -12.04 8.42 -3.39
N GLU A 90 -12.14 7.67 -4.49
CA GLU A 90 -12.08 8.24 -5.84
C GLU A 90 -13.24 9.23 -6.08
N GLU A 91 -14.47 8.86 -5.69
CA GLU A 91 -15.64 9.75 -5.76
C GLU A 91 -15.46 11.03 -4.93
N GLU A 92 -14.97 10.90 -3.70
CA GLU A 92 -14.71 12.04 -2.79
C GLU A 92 -13.64 12.99 -3.33
N LEU A 93 -12.56 12.45 -3.90
CA LEU A 93 -11.49 13.26 -4.51
C LEU A 93 -11.92 13.91 -5.83
N GLY A 94 -12.91 13.35 -6.53
CA GLY A 94 -13.42 13.86 -7.80
C GLY A 94 -12.30 14.13 -8.82
N GLU A 95 -12.24 15.36 -9.35
CA GLU A 95 -11.23 15.76 -10.32
C GLU A 95 -9.78 15.75 -9.79
N ALA A 96 -9.57 15.64 -8.49
CA ALA A 96 -8.25 15.50 -7.90
C ALA A 96 -7.72 14.05 -7.92
N ALA A 97 -8.59 13.05 -8.12
CA ALA A 97 -8.20 11.64 -8.16
C ALA A 97 -7.26 11.37 -9.35
N ARG A 98 -6.22 10.54 -9.14
CA ARG A 98 -5.24 10.17 -10.18
C ARG A 98 -5.01 8.67 -10.20
N PHE A 99 -5.42 8.04 -11.30
CA PHE A 99 -5.01 6.68 -11.63
C PHE A 99 -3.92 6.70 -12.70
N ILE A 100 -2.67 6.59 -12.25
CA ILE A 100 -1.48 6.65 -13.12
C ILE A 100 -1.17 5.32 -13.84
N GLY A 101 -1.86 4.23 -13.47
CA GLY A 101 -1.75 2.93 -14.14
C GLY A 101 -0.30 2.47 -14.32
N LYS A 102 0.07 2.08 -15.54
CA LYS A 102 1.43 1.61 -15.88
C LYS A 102 2.51 2.71 -15.80
N ASN A 103 2.10 3.97 -15.73
CA ASN A 103 3.03 5.09 -15.55
C ASN A 103 3.44 5.26 -14.08
N PHE A 104 2.89 4.47 -13.16
CA PHE A 104 3.37 4.42 -11.78
C PHE A 104 4.85 4.02 -11.74
N LYS A 105 5.69 4.95 -11.31
CA LYS A 105 7.14 4.75 -11.21
C LYS A 105 7.65 5.25 -9.88
N TYR A 106 8.27 4.34 -9.12
CA TYR A 106 9.37 4.66 -8.22
C TYR A 106 10.54 3.76 -8.63
N ALA A 107 11.21 4.14 -9.71
CA ALA A 107 12.61 3.80 -9.92
C ALA A 107 13.31 5.15 -9.94
N LYS A 108 14.38 5.31 -9.16
CA LYS A 108 15.27 6.47 -9.26
C LYS A 108 15.50 6.79 -10.75
N LYS A 109 15.35 8.07 -11.13
CA LYS A 109 16.23 8.61 -12.17
C LYS A 109 17.64 8.64 -11.60
#